data_AF-A0A3M1T378-F1
#
_entry.id   AF-A0A3M1T378-F1
#
_cell.length_a   1.000
_cell.length_b   1.000
_cell.length_c   1.000
_cell.angle_alpha   90.00
_cell.angle_beta   90.00
_cell.angle_gamma   90.00
#
_symmetry.space_group_name_H-M   'P 1'
#
loop_
_entity.id
_entity.type
_entity.pdbx_description
1 polymer ?
#
loop_
_entity_poly.entity_id
_entity_poly.type
_entity_poly.pdbx_seq_one_letter_code
_entity_poly.pdbx_strand_id
1 'polypeptide(L)'
;MGGFVPAGTVTGIGSLPHTDPARAVDFVVRRAPRLPFWPQLPRRRRSEGLVEQALERFGRSPRFGPEGAAGFFAFLDAWDAGRFPRAVGLKGQVVGPLTLARVAPDLGAGSLAAHVLGLARWQLAALQDRARGRPVTLWLDEPCLGLPEARAGDLDLLGGVVEGLRREGACVGLHCCSPPPWEWVRSLAPEVVSFDASQGFEACAADPRAFLLVERTPCIAWGIVDARRPAPRAREPVLARWRDAAAAFGTPGDAAARSLFTASCGLAGRSETEAEEHFAFLEGFATEAVTLA
;
A
#
# COMPACT_ATOMS: atom_id res chain seq x y z
N MET A 1 -14.75 1.38 16.95
CA MET A 1 -13.99 0.45 16.08
C MET A 1 -12.53 0.60 16.45
N GLY A 2 -11.89 -0.47 16.92
CA GLY A 2 -10.48 -0.44 17.35
C GLY A 2 -9.60 -0.07 16.17
N GLY A 3 -9.07 1.15 16.17
CA GLY A 3 -8.40 1.75 15.02
C GLY A 3 -7.07 1.06 14.71
N PHE A 4 -6.74 0.97 13.43
CA PHE A 4 -5.40 0.66 12.95
C PHE A 4 -4.39 1.64 13.54
N VAL A 5 -3.34 1.15 14.21
CA VAL A 5 -2.28 1.99 14.78
C VAL A 5 -0.99 1.78 13.97
N PRO A 6 -0.58 2.78 13.16
CA PRO A 6 0.62 2.69 12.32
C PRO A 6 1.90 2.52 13.14
N ALA A 7 2.11 3.38 14.15
CA ALA A 7 3.22 3.34 15.10
C ALA A 7 4.59 3.10 14.45
N GLY A 8 4.88 3.85 13.39
CA GLY A 8 6.15 3.79 12.65
C GLY A 8 6.45 2.43 12.03
N THR A 9 5.43 1.63 11.71
CA THR A 9 5.63 0.26 11.24
C THR A 9 6.09 0.22 9.77
N VAL A 10 6.97 -0.73 9.45
CA VAL A 10 7.35 -1.05 8.07
C VAL A 10 6.35 -2.01 7.43
N THR A 11 5.94 -1.72 6.20
CA THR A 11 5.17 -2.62 5.33
C THR A 11 5.62 -2.47 3.86
N GLY A 12 5.24 -3.40 2.99
CA GLY A 12 5.48 -3.32 1.55
C GLY A 12 4.27 -2.80 0.78
N ILE A 13 4.50 -2.33 -0.46
CA ILE A 13 3.43 -1.96 -1.39
C ILE A 13 2.67 -3.20 -1.86
N GLY A 14 3.36 -4.25 -2.29
CA GLY A 14 2.74 -5.55 -2.59
C GLY A 14 3.61 -6.45 -3.46
N SER A 15 4.11 -5.91 -4.57
CA SER A 15 4.92 -6.70 -5.53
C SER A 15 6.35 -6.93 -5.04
N LEU A 16 6.82 -8.18 -5.14
CA LEU A 16 8.16 -8.61 -4.74
C LEU A 16 8.91 -9.31 -5.90
N PRO A 17 10.25 -9.39 -5.84
CA PRO A 17 11.06 -9.98 -6.91
C PRO A 17 11.14 -11.51 -6.89
N HIS A 18 10.50 -12.16 -5.93
CA HIS A 18 10.50 -13.60 -5.76
C HIS A 18 9.69 -14.30 -6.85
N THR A 19 10.10 -15.51 -7.22
CA THR A 19 9.33 -16.42 -8.08
C THR A 19 8.70 -17.58 -7.31
N ASP A 20 9.23 -17.88 -6.12
CA ASP A 20 8.71 -18.88 -5.19
C ASP A 20 7.82 -18.21 -4.13
N PRO A 21 6.52 -18.57 -4.05
CA PRO A 21 5.61 -18.04 -3.05
C PRO A 21 6.06 -18.25 -1.61
N ALA A 22 6.66 -19.40 -1.27
CA ALA A 22 7.08 -19.69 0.10
C ALA A 22 8.23 -18.75 0.52
N ARG A 23 9.22 -18.56 -0.36
CA ARG A 23 10.33 -17.62 -0.11
C ARG A 23 9.85 -16.18 0.01
N ALA A 24 8.87 -15.78 -0.82
CA ALA A 24 8.27 -14.45 -0.74
C ALA A 24 7.55 -14.23 0.60
N VAL A 25 6.84 -15.23 1.11
CA VAL A 25 6.19 -15.16 2.42
C VAL A 25 7.21 -15.16 3.55
N ASP A 26 8.28 -15.96 3.45
CA ASP A 26 9.37 -15.95 4.43
C ASP A 26 10.01 -14.55 4.55
N PHE A 27 10.17 -13.87 3.42
CA PHE A 27 10.59 -12.47 3.38
C PHE A 27 9.62 -11.57 4.17
N VAL A 28 8.31 -11.66 3.91
CA VAL A 28 7.29 -10.85 4.62
C VAL A 28 7.29 -11.15 6.12
N VAL A 29 7.38 -12.42 6.54
CA VAL A 29 7.46 -12.84 7.94
C VAL A 29 8.63 -12.16 8.67
N ARG A 30 9.80 -12.08 8.02
CA ARG A 30 10.99 -11.46 8.59
C ARG A 30 10.89 -9.93 8.61
N ARG A 31 10.49 -9.34 7.47
CA ARG A 31 10.68 -7.90 7.19
C ARG A 31 9.46 -7.01 7.41
N ALA A 32 8.25 -7.59 7.48
CA ALA A 32 7.02 -6.86 7.79
C ALA A 32 6.18 -7.60 8.87
N PRO A 33 6.76 -7.95 10.03
CA PRO A 33 6.11 -8.83 11.01
C PRO A 33 4.91 -8.20 11.73
N ARG A 34 4.82 -6.87 11.77
CA ARG A 34 3.75 -6.13 12.47
C ARG A 34 2.55 -5.84 11.56
N LEU A 35 2.80 -5.40 10.33
CA LEU A 35 1.78 -5.21 9.31
C LEU A 35 2.16 -6.01 8.06
N PRO A 36 1.97 -7.33 8.08
CA PRO A 36 2.27 -8.15 6.94
C PRO A 36 1.34 -7.84 5.77
N PHE A 37 1.91 -7.89 4.56
CA PHE A 37 1.21 -7.74 3.29
C PHE A 37 1.38 -9.02 2.49
N TRP A 38 0.39 -9.39 1.69
CA TRP A 38 0.57 -10.56 0.83
C TRP A 38 1.48 -10.21 -0.37
N PRO A 39 2.42 -11.09 -0.75
CA PRO A 39 3.36 -10.81 -1.83
C PRO A 39 2.74 -11.09 -3.21
N GLN A 40 2.66 -10.07 -4.06
CA GLN A 40 2.41 -10.26 -5.49
C GLN A 40 3.71 -10.70 -6.18
N LEU A 41 3.63 -11.66 -7.12
CA LEU A 41 4.80 -12.30 -7.74
C LEU A 41 4.83 -12.13 -9.28
N PRO A 42 4.91 -10.90 -9.82
CA PRO A 42 4.88 -10.67 -11.28
C PRO A 42 5.98 -11.41 -12.06
N ARG A 43 7.08 -11.78 -11.40
CA ARG A 43 8.18 -12.56 -11.99
C ARG A 43 7.90 -14.06 -12.06
N ARG A 44 7.00 -14.57 -11.22
CA ARG A 44 6.54 -15.96 -11.30
C ARG A 44 5.64 -16.13 -12.52
N ARG A 45 4.65 -15.25 -12.67
CA ARG A 45 3.77 -15.17 -13.83
C ARG A 45 3.34 -13.73 -14.08
N ARG A 46 3.28 -13.35 -15.36
CA ARG A 46 2.78 -12.04 -15.79
C ARG A 46 1.35 -11.78 -15.26
N SER A 47 0.54 -12.82 -15.17
CA SER A 47 -0.83 -12.79 -14.63
C SER A 47 -0.91 -12.34 -13.17
N GLU A 48 0.20 -12.34 -12.43
CA GLU A 48 0.27 -11.85 -11.04
C GLU A 48 0.70 -10.38 -10.95
N GLY A 49 0.89 -9.72 -12.10
CA GLY A 49 1.08 -8.28 -12.20
C GLY A 49 -0.17 -7.51 -11.75
N LEU A 50 0.02 -6.33 -11.17
CA LEU A 50 -1.06 -5.51 -10.59
C LEU A 50 -2.28 -5.37 -11.51
N VAL A 51 -2.05 -5.01 -12.78
CA VAL A 51 -3.13 -4.77 -13.75
C VAL A 51 -3.60 -6.07 -14.39
N GLU A 52 -2.68 -6.91 -14.85
CA GLU A 52 -3.00 -8.19 -15.49
C GLU A 52 -3.85 -9.09 -14.59
N GLN A 53 -3.54 -9.14 -13.30
CA GLN A 53 -4.27 -9.94 -12.32
C GLN A 53 -5.75 -9.57 -12.25
N ALA A 54 -6.09 -8.28 -12.35
CA ALA A 54 -7.46 -7.82 -12.39
C ALA A 54 -8.12 -8.10 -13.75
N LEU A 55 -7.43 -7.80 -14.85
CA LEU A 55 -7.98 -7.98 -16.20
C LEU A 55 -8.28 -9.43 -16.54
N GLU A 56 -7.45 -10.39 -16.11
CA GLU A 56 -7.70 -11.82 -16.33
C GLU A 56 -9.00 -12.32 -15.68
N ARG A 57 -9.48 -11.62 -14.65
CA ARG A 57 -10.72 -11.93 -13.95
C ARG A 57 -11.91 -11.15 -14.46
N PHE A 58 -11.70 -10.17 -15.34
CA PHE A 58 -12.80 -9.35 -15.86
C PHE A 58 -13.79 -10.21 -16.66
N GLY A 59 -15.09 -9.97 -16.46
CA GLY A 59 -16.16 -10.79 -17.03
C GLY A 59 -16.31 -12.19 -16.40
N ARG A 60 -15.55 -12.51 -15.34
CA ARG A 60 -15.66 -13.74 -14.56
C ARG A 60 -16.02 -13.40 -13.11
N SER A 61 -16.16 -14.42 -12.26
CA SER A 61 -16.32 -14.20 -10.81
C SER A 61 -15.12 -13.41 -10.26
N PRO A 62 -15.33 -12.30 -9.53
CA PRO A 62 -14.27 -11.39 -9.08
C PRO A 62 -13.56 -11.96 -7.84
N ARG A 63 -12.83 -13.06 -8.06
CA ARG A 63 -11.98 -13.74 -7.08
C ARG A 63 -10.70 -14.20 -7.74
N PHE A 64 -9.58 -14.17 -7.01
CA PHE A 64 -8.33 -14.76 -7.51
C PHE A 64 -8.28 -16.26 -7.23
N GLY A 65 -7.59 -16.99 -8.10
CA GLY A 65 -7.26 -18.41 -7.90
C GLY A 65 -5.77 -18.58 -7.62
N PRO A 66 -5.33 -19.75 -7.09
CA PRO A 66 -3.94 -20.00 -6.73
C PRO A 66 -2.94 -19.82 -7.88
N GLU A 67 -3.36 -20.01 -9.13
CA GLU A 67 -2.47 -19.81 -10.28
C GLU A 67 -2.09 -18.35 -10.51
N GLY A 68 -3.06 -17.44 -10.31
CA GLY A 68 -2.93 -16.01 -10.56
C GLY A 68 -2.74 -15.17 -9.30
N ALA A 69 -2.60 -15.77 -8.12
CA ALA A 69 -2.30 -15.08 -6.86
C ALA A 69 -1.57 -16.03 -5.90
N ALA A 70 -0.54 -16.74 -6.37
CA ALA A 70 0.10 -17.81 -5.60
C ALA A 70 0.67 -17.30 -4.28
N GLY A 71 1.24 -16.09 -4.27
CA GLY A 71 1.73 -15.46 -3.06
C GLY A 71 0.62 -15.09 -2.06
N PHE A 72 -0.61 -14.79 -2.51
CA PHE A 72 -1.75 -14.57 -1.63
C PHE A 72 -2.12 -15.85 -0.87
N PHE A 73 -2.28 -16.96 -1.58
CA PHE A 73 -2.65 -18.23 -0.94
C PHE A 73 -1.55 -18.74 0.00
N ALA A 74 -0.27 -18.66 -0.41
CA ALA A 74 0.85 -18.98 0.47
C ALA A 74 0.89 -18.08 1.72
N PHE A 75 0.51 -16.80 1.59
CA PHE A 75 0.39 -15.88 2.72
C PHE A 75 -0.72 -16.31 3.69
N LEU A 76 -1.89 -16.71 3.18
CA LEU A 76 -2.98 -17.23 4.00
C LEU A 76 -2.57 -18.52 4.73
N ASP A 77 -1.90 -19.46 4.05
CA ASP A 77 -1.41 -20.70 4.65
C ASP A 77 -0.42 -20.41 5.80
N ALA A 78 0.50 -19.46 5.60
CA ALA A 78 1.44 -19.03 6.63
C ALA A 78 0.75 -18.34 7.82
N TRP A 79 -0.32 -17.58 7.57
CA TRP A 79 -1.12 -16.98 8.63
C TRP A 79 -1.85 -18.03 9.46
N ASP A 80 -2.48 -19.01 8.79
CA ASP A 80 -3.20 -20.11 9.43
C ASP A 80 -2.24 -20.98 10.25
N ALA A 81 -1.00 -21.13 9.79
CA ALA A 81 0.11 -21.77 10.51
C ALA A 81 0.71 -20.92 11.66
N GLY A 82 0.18 -19.71 11.93
CA GLY A 82 0.60 -18.88 13.07
C GLY A 82 1.95 -18.18 12.90
N ARG A 83 2.45 -18.01 11.67
CA ARG A 83 3.79 -17.47 11.40
C ARG A 83 3.94 -15.96 11.66
N PHE A 84 2.85 -15.26 11.99
CA PHE A 84 2.84 -13.82 12.27
C PHE A 84 2.38 -13.50 13.71
N PRO A 85 3.12 -13.93 14.76
CA PRO A 85 2.71 -13.72 16.15
C PRO A 85 2.72 -12.23 16.56
N ARG A 86 3.50 -11.40 15.87
CA ARG A 86 3.64 -9.95 16.12
C ARG A 86 2.68 -9.08 15.31
N ALA A 87 1.83 -9.68 14.48
CA ALA A 87 0.94 -8.92 13.61
C ALA A 87 -0.10 -8.14 14.41
N VAL A 88 -0.20 -6.84 14.14
CA VAL A 88 -1.22 -5.93 14.67
C VAL A 88 -2.35 -5.67 13.66
N GLY A 89 -2.20 -6.15 12.43
CA GLY A 89 -3.18 -6.06 11.35
C GLY A 89 -2.75 -6.88 10.14
N LEU A 90 -3.54 -6.87 9.07
CA LEU A 90 -3.17 -7.43 7.77
C LEU A 90 -3.36 -6.39 6.69
N LYS A 91 -2.47 -6.39 5.71
CA LYS A 91 -2.61 -5.57 4.51
C LYS A 91 -2.98 -6.44 3.31
N GLY A 92 -4.08 -6.07 2.67
CA GLY A 92 -4.39 -6.44 1.30
C GLY A 92 -4.19 -5.28 0.35
N GLN A 93 -4.16 -5.59 -0.94
CA GLN A 93 -4.04 -4.62 -2.01
C GLN A 93 -4.66 -5.15 -3.31
N VAL A 94 -5.23 -4.24 -4.10
CA VAL A 94 -5.72 -4.47 -5.46
C VAL A 94 -5.44 -3.23 -6.32
N VAL A 95 -5.44 -3.39 -7.64
CA VAL A 95 -5.38 -2.24 -8.56
C VAL A 95 -6.59 -1.33 -8.34
N GLY A 96 -6.36 -0.03 -8.46
CA GLY A 96 -7.43 0.95 -8.44
C GLY A 96 -8.20 1.03 -9.78
N PRO A 97 -9.43 1.56 -9.74
CA PRO A 97 -10.32 1.56 -10.89
C PRO A 97 -9.90 2.53 -12.01
N LEU A 98 -9.21 3.63 -11.72
CA LEU A 98 -8.70 4.60 -12.68
C LEU A 98 -7.52 4.04 -13.46
N THR A 99 -6.56 3.43 -12.76
CA THR A 99 -5.45 2.71 -13.40
C THR A 99 -5.97 1.63 -14.32
N LEU A 100 -6.97 0.86 -13.89
CA LEU A 100 -7.56 -0.18 -14.72
C LEU A 100 -8.31 0.41 -15.94
N ALA A 101 -9.10 1.47 -15.74
CA ALA A 101 -9.79 2.17 -16.83
C ALA A 101 -8.83 2.83 -17.83
N ARG A 102 -7.66 3.26 -17.38
CA ARG A 102 -6.64 3.84 -18.24
C ARG A 102 -5.97 2.81 -19.15
N VAL A 103 -5.81 1.57 -18.66
CA VAL A 103 -5.21 0.47 -19.42
C VAL A 103 -6.25 -0.21 -20.33
N ALA A 104 -7.51 -0.27 -19.91
CA ALA A 104 -8.58 -0.94 -20.67
C ALA A 104 -9.81 -0.02 -20.86
N PRO A 105 -9.66 1.13 -21.55
CA PRO A 105 -10.74 2.12 -21.66
C PRO A 105 -12.01 1.57 -22.32
N ASP A 106 -11.87 0.62 -23.24
CA ASP A 106 -12.98 0.02 -24.00
C ASP A 106 -13.93 -0.82 -23.14
N LEU A 107 -13.52 -1.21 -21.93
CA LEU A 107 -14.34 -2.03 -21.03
C LEU A 107 -15.31 -1.19 -20.17
N GLY A 108 -15.20 0.14 -20.23
CA GLY A 108 -16.06 1.09 -19.53
C GLY A 108 -15.68 1.27 -18.05
N ALA A 109 -15.38 2.50 -17.65
CA ALA A 109 -14.86 2.82 -16.31
C ALA A 109 -15.77 2.33 -15.17
N GLY A 110 -17.10 2.49 -15.29
CA GLY A 110 -18.04 2.03 -14.27
C GLY A 110 -18.06 0.51 -14.07
N SER A 111 -17.92 -0.26 -15.17
CA SER A 111 -17.83 -1.72 -15.12
C SER A 111 -16.52 -2.17 -14.45
N LEU A 112 -15.42 -1.50 -14.79
CA LEU A 112 -14.11 -1.74 -14.17
C LEU A 112 -14.10 -1.38 -12.69
N ALA A 113 -14.76 -0.29 -12.28
CA ALA A 113 -14.91 0.06 -10.88
C ALA A 113 -15.69 -0.99 -10.08
N ALA A 114 -16.80 -1.48 -10.63
CA ALA A 114 -17.58 -2.55 -10.01
C ALA A 114 -16.77 -3.86 -9.90
N HIS A 115 -15.97 -4.17 -10.93
CA HIS A 115 -15.06 -5.32 -10.93
C HIS A 115 -13.95 -5.20 -9.87
N VAL A 116 -13.28 -4.06 -9.80
CA VAL A 116 -12.28 -3.76 -8.76
C VAL A 116 -12.88 -3.91 -7.37
N LEU A 117 -14.05 -3.31 -7.11
CA LEU A 117 -14.74 -3.44 -5.83
C LEU A 117 -15.08 -4.91 -5.51
N GLY A 118 -15.47 -5.71 -6.51
CA GLY A 118 -15.70 -7.15 -6.34
C GLY A 118 -14.44 -7.91 -5.91
N LEU A 119 -13.31 -7.67 -6.59
CA LEU A 119 -12.01 -8.29 -6.25
C LEU A 119 -11.55 -7.88 -4.85
N ALA A 120 -11.70 -6.59 -4.55
CA ALA A 120 -11.35 -5.98 -3.29
C ALA A 120 -12.18 -6.58 -2.14
N ARG A 121 -13.50 -6.73 -2.31
CA ARG A 121 -14.40 -7.40 -1.36
C ARG A 121 -14.03 -8.85 -1.12
N TRP A 122 -13.74 -9.61 -2.17
CA TRP A 122 -13.32 -11.00 -2.03
C TRP A 122 -12.03 -11.11 -1.21
N GLN A 123 -11.03 -10.27 -1.51
CA GLN A 123 -9.76 -10.27 -0.79
C GLN A 123 -9.95 -9.84 0.67
N LEU A 124 -10.75 -8.81 0.90
CA LEU A 124 -11.10 -8.31 2.23
C LEU A 124 -11.77 -9.38 3.07
N ALA A 125 -12.78 -10.08 2.56
CA ALA A 125 -13.46 -11.15 3.28
C ALA A 125 -12.49 -12.28 3.66
N ALA A 126 -11.66 -12.73 2.71
CA ALA A 126 -10.66 -13.78 2.96
C ALA A 126 -9.63 -13.40 4.04
N LEU A 127 -9.29 -12.10 4.15
CA LEU A 127 -8.40 -11.56 5.18
C LEU A 127 -9.12 -11.34 6.51
N GLN A 128 -10.34 -10.80 6.52
CA GLN A 128 -11.13 -10.53 7.72
C GLN A 128 -11.48 -11.81 8.48
N ASP A 129 -11.86 -12.87 7.76
CA ASP A 129 -12.12 -14.20 8.33
C ASP A 129 -10.91 -14.72 9.14
N ARG A 130 -9.70 -14.36 8.69
CA ARG A 130 -8.43 -14.75 9.32
C ARG A 130 -7.91 -13.75 10.33
N ALA A 131 -8.33 -12.49 10.27
CA ALA A 131 -7.74 -11.42 11.05
C ALA A 131 -7.94 -11.59 12.56
N ARG A 132 -8.85 -12.48 13.00
CA ARG A 132 -9.15 -12.76 14.42
C ARG A 132 -9.39 -11.47 15.22
N GLY A 133 -10.16 -10.55 14.63
CA GLY A 133 -10.48 -9.25 15.22
C GLY A 133 -9.43 -8.15 15.04
N ARG A 134 -8.29 -8.44 14.38
CA ARG A 134 -7.30 -7.42 13.99
C ARG A 134 -7.80 -6.61 12.79
N PRO A 135 -7.39 -5.35 12.65
CA PRO A 135 -7.73 -4.53 11.50
C PRO A 135 -7.17 -5.14 10.20
N VAL A 136 -7.97 -5.10 9.14
CA VAL A 136 -7.53 -5.34 7.76
C VAL A 136 -7.52 -4.01 7.03
N THR A 137 -6.36 -3.63 6.52
CA THR A 137 -6.23 -2.49 5.61
C THR A 137 -6.21 -2.98 4.18
N LEU A 138 -7.04 -2.40 3.31
CA LEU A 138 -7.11 -2.77 1.90
C LEU A 138 -6.72 -1.57 1.05
N TRP A 139 -5.62 -1.71 0.31
CA TRP A 139 -5.06 -0.61 -0.46
C TRP A 139 -5.52 -0.69 -1.92
N LEU A 140 -5.91 0.45 -2.47
CA LEU A 140 -6.12 0.65 -3.90
C LEU A 140 -4.82 1.23 -4.48
N ASP A 141 -4.13 0.44 -5.29
CA ASP A 141 -2.92 0.86 -5.98
C ASP A 141 -3.33 1.62 -7.25
N GLU A 142 -3.20 2.95 -7.19
CA GLU A 142 -3.52 3.91 -8.24
C GLU A 142 -2.30 4.68 -8.77
N PRO A 143 -1.40 4.06 -9.54
CA PRO A 143 -0.36 4.80 -10.26
C PRO A 143 -0.91 5.94 -11.14
N CYS A 144 -2.12 5.78 -11.71
CA CYS A 144 -2.73 6.80 -12.57
C CYS A 144 -3.33 7.99 -11.83
N LEU A 145 -3.56 7.91 -10.51
CA LEU A 145 -4.11 9.02 -9.72
C LEU A 145 -3.17 10.24 -9.69
N GLY A 146 -1.87 10.01 -9.74
CA GLY A 146 -0.87 11.08 -9.74
C GLY A 146 -0.49 11.61 -11.12
N LEU A 147 -1.29 11.29 -12.15
CA LEU A 147 -1.09 11.80 -13.52
C LEU A 147 -1.95 13.06 -13.76
N PRO A 148 -1.47 14.04 -14.56
CA PRO A 148 -2.20 15.29 -14.82
C PRO A 148 -3.58 15.13 -15.46
N GLU A 149 -3.84 14.00 -16.13
CA GLU A 149 -5.05 13.78 -16.92
C GLU A 149 -6.27 13.32 -16.10
N ALA A 150 -6.16 13.23 -14.76
CA ALA A 150 -7.27 12.86 -13.89
C ALA A 150 -8.44 13.87 -13.98
N ARG A 151 -9.67 13.38 -14.19
CA ARG A 151 -10.87 14.18 -14.45
C ARG A 151 -11.83 14.16 -13.27
N ALA A 152 -12.72 15.14 -13.15
CA ALA A 152 -13.71 15.19 -12.07
C ALA A 152 -14.54 13.90 -11.89
N GLY A 153 -14.92 13.24 -12.99
CA GLY A 153 -15.65 11.96 -12.94
C GLY A 153 -14.85 10.78 -12.39
N ASP A 154 -13.51 10.87 -12.37
CA ASP A 154 -12.64 9.85 -11.79
C ASP A 154 -12.69 9.89 -10.25
N LEU A 155 -12.90 11.08 -9.66
CA LEU A 155 -13.07 11.23 -8.21
C LEU A 155 -14.31 10.51 -7.71
N ASP A 156 -15.45 10.69 -8.39
CA ASP A 156 -16.71 10.01 -8.03
C ASP A 156 -16.58 8.49 -8.14
N LEU A 157 -15.89 8.03 -9.17
CA LEU A 157 -15.68 6.62 -9.45
C LEU A 157 -14.77 5.95 -8.42
N LEU A 158 -13.64 6.59 -8.08
CA LEU A 158 -12.77 6.14 -6.99
C LEU A 158 -13.50 6.21 -5.63
N GLY A 159 -14.26 7.28 -5.38
CA GLY A 159 -15.09 7.45 -4.19
C GLY A 159 -16.11 6.35 -3.99
N GLY A 160 -16.77 5.90 -5.07
CA GLY A 160 -17.69 4.77 -5.03
C GLY A 160 -17.02 3.47 -4.55
N VAL A 161 -15.77 3.21 -4.96
CA VAL A 161 -15.00 2.04 -4.51
C VAL A 161 -14.56 2.19 -3.05
N VAL A 162 -14.04 3.36 -2.67
CA VAL A 162 -13.62 3.67 -1.28
C VAL A 162 -14.79 3.50 -0.32
N GLU A 163 -15.95 4.13 -0.60
CA GLU A 163 -17.15 3.98 0.23
C GLU A 163 -17.71 2.55 0.20
N GLY A 164 -17.57 1.86 -0.92
CA GLY A 164 -17.93 0.45 -1.05
C GLY A 164 -17.16 -0.41 -0.04
N LEU A 165 -15.84 -0.22 0.05
CA LEU A 165 -14.97 -0.97 0.96
C LEU A 165 -15.13 -0.56 2.42
N ARG A 166 -15.31 0.73 2.69
CA ARG A 166 -15.52 1.23 4.05
C ARG A 166 -16.79 0.63 4.67
N ARG A 167 -17.86 0.45 3.88
CA ARG A 167 -19.09 -0.24 4.34
C ARG A 167 -18.88 -1.70 4.73
N GLU A 168 -17.87 -2.36 4.17
CA GLU A 168 -17.47 -3.73 4.52
C GLU A 168 -16.50 -3.76 5.72
N GLY A 169 -16.23 -2.61 6.36
CA GLY A 169 -15.35 -2.50 7.52
C GLY A 169 -13.86 -2.49 7.19
N ALA A 170 -13.47 -2.22 5.94
CA ALA A 170 -12.06 -2.05 5.58
C ALA A 170 -11.48 -0.72 6.11
N CYS A 171 -10.22 -0.74 6.52
CA CYS A 171 -9.38 0.45 6.60
C CYS A 171 -8.79 0.71 5.20
N VAL A 172 -9.34 1.68 4.45
CA VAL A 172 -9.01 1.88 3.04
C VAL A 172 -7.72 2.66 2.91
N GLY A 173 -6.78 2.10 2.13
CA GLY A 173 -5.55 2.79 1.73
C GLY A 173 -5.62 3.23 0.26
N LEU A 174 -5.04 4.38 -0.07
CA LEU A 174 -4.76 4.79 -1.45
C LEU A 174 -3.25 4.85 -1.64
N HIS A 175 -2.72 4.12 -2.60
CA HIS A 175 -1.31 4.17 -2.98
C HIS A 175 -1.14 4.79 -4.37
N CYS A 176 -0.16 5.67 -4.52
CA CYS A 176 0.26 6.21 -5.80
C CYS A 176 1.79 6.23 -5.91
N CYS A 177 2.33 6.05 -7.11
CA CYS A 177 3.79 6.10 -7.33
C CYS A 177 4.34 7.55 -7.40
N SER A 178 3.50 8.56 -7.20
CA SER A 178 3.82 9.97 -7.15
C SER A 178 2.95 10.67 -6.11
N PRO A 179 3.25 11.91 -5.72
CA PRO A 179 2.34 12.69 -4.86
C PRO A 179 0.93 12.77 -5.49
N PRO A 180 -0.13 12.39 -4.76
CA PRO A 180 -1.49 12.44 -5.27
C PRO A 180 -2.04 13.88 -5.28
N PRO A 181 -3.13 14.15 -6.01
CA PRO A 181 -3.93 15.37 -5.84
C PRO A 181 -4.53 15.40 -4.42
N TRP A 182 -3.98 16.24 -3.54
CA TRP A 182 -4.32 16.28 -2.12
C TRP A 182 -5.78 16.66 -1.85
N GLU A 183 -6.39 17.44 -2.74
CA GLU A 183 -7.81 17.78 -2.66
C GLU A 183 -8.73 16.58 -2.89
N TRP A 184 -8.28 15.57 -3.65
CA TRP A 184 -9.00 14.30 -3.82
C TRP A 184 -8.82 13.44 -2.58
N VAL A 185 -7.59 13.32 -2.07
CA VAL A 185 -7.32 12.61 -0.82
C VAL A 185 -8.20 13.16 0.31
N ARG A 186 -8.32 14.48 0.43
CA ARG A 186 -9.24 15.11 1.40
C ARG A 186 -10.69 14.73 1.18
N SER A 187 -11.15 14.78 -0.07
CA SER A 187 -12.56 14.53 -0.42
C SER A 187 -12.94 13.06 -0.16
N LEU A 188 -12.02 12.13 -0.46
CA LEU A 188 -12.18 10.68 -0.24
C LEU A 188 -11.97 10.27 1.22
N ALA A 189 -11.14 11.03 1.94
CA ALA A 189 -10.71 10.78 3.32
C ALA A 189 -10.34 9.30 3.58
N PRO A 190 -9.39 8.72 2.81
CA PRO A 190 -8.96 7.35 3.07
C PRO A 190 -8.27 7.26 4.44
N GLU A 191 -8.27 6.07 5.04
CA GLU A 191 -7.61 5.87 6.32
C GLU A 191 -6.08 5.86 6.19
N VAL A 192 -5.55 5.45 5.03
CA VAL A 192 -4.12 5.50 4.71
C VAL A 192 -3.90 6.17 3.35
N VAL A 193 -2.93 7.08 3.26
CA VAL A 193 -2.40 7.56 1.98
C VAL A 193 -0.94 7.14 1.85
N SER A 194 -0.57 6.52 0.73
CA SER A 194 0.78 6.05 0.41
C SER A 194 1.27 6.69 -0.88
N PHE A 195 2.49 7.23 -0.87
CA PHE A 195 3.07 7.86 -2.05
C PHE A 195 4.60 7.84 -2.05
N ASP A 196 5.22 8.10 -3.21
CA ASP A 196 6.67 8.27 -3.32
C ASP A 196 7.13 9.58 -2.64
N ALA A 197 7.57 9.46 -1.39
CA ALA A 197 8.13 10.58 -0.63
C ALA A 197 9.63 10.79 -0.91
N SER A 198 10.35 9.77 -1.42
CA SER A 198 11.81 9.80 -1.62
C SER A 198 12.25 10.94 -2.55
N GLN A 199 11.41 11.27 -3.54
CA GLN A 199 11.54 12.39 -4.46
C GLN A 199 10.68 13.60 -4.07
N GLY A 200 9.79 13.44 -3.10
CA GLY A 200 8.70 14.37 -2.81
C GLY A 200 8.81 15.12 -1.49
N PHE A 201 9.80 14.85 -0.62
CA PHE A 201 9.90 15.46 0.71
C PHE A 201 9.86 17.00 0.67
N GLU A 202 10.56 17.62 -0.26
CA GLU A 202 10.64 19.08 -0.38
C GLU A 202 9.32 19.68 -0.87
N ALA A 203 8.67 19.05 -1.84
CA ALA A 203 7.33 19.46 -2.29
C ALA A 203 6.28 19.27 -1.18
N CYS A 204 6.42 18.19 -0.40
CA CYS A 204 5.62 17.91 0.78
C CYS A 204 5.79 18.98 1.86
N ALA A 205 7.04 19.36 2.17
CA ALA A 205 7.33 20.42 3.14
C ALA A 205 6.90 21.82 2.64
N ALA A 206 6.97 22.07 1.34
CA ALA A 206 6.68 23.36 0.72
C ALA A 206 5.17 23.69 0.63
N ASP A 207 4.30 22.67 0.62
CA ASP A 207 2.85 22.88 0.73
C ASP A 207 2.29 22.16 1.97
N PRO A 208 2.50 22.69 3.19
CA PRO A 208 1.96 22.10 4.43
C PRO A 208 0.44 21.95 4.40
N ARG A 209 -0.26 22.73 3.56
CA ARG A 209 -1.71 22.63 3.40
C ARG A 209 -2.12 21.30 2.77
N ALA A 210 -1.31 20.71 1.89
CA ALA A 210 -1.50 19.34 1.42
C ALA A 210 -1.72 18.35 2.58
N PHE A 211 -1.04 18.57 3.71
CA PHE A 211 -1.13 17.74 4.91
C PHE A 211 -2.15 18.21 5.95
N LEU A 212 -2.45 19.52 6.03
CA LEU A 212 -3.59 20.00 6.83
C LEU A 212 -4.93 19.52 6.24
N LEU A 213 -4.97 19.21 4.93
CA LEU A 213 -6.13 18.64 4.24
C LEU A 213 -6.39 17.16 4.60
N VAL A 214 -5.46 16.49 5.31
CA VAL A 214 -5.58 15.10 5.80
C VAL A 214 -5.83 15.01 7.31
N GLU A 215 -6.41 16.04 7.95
CA GLU A 215 -6.91 15.94 9.34
C GLU A 215 -7.81 14.70 9.57
N ARG A 216 -8.54 14.27 8.53
CA ARG A 216 -9.38 13.07 8.54
C ARG A 216 -8.65 11.77 8.19
N THR A 217 -7.45 11.83 7.59
CA THR A 217 -6.65 10.66 7.25
C THR A 217 -5.68 10.37 8.39
N PRO A 218 -5.90 9.30 9.16
CA PRO A 218 -5.12 9.02 10.36
C PRO A 218 -3.67 8.61 10.06
N CYS A 219 -3.37 8.12 8.85
CA CYS A 219 -2.08 7.51 8.53
C CYS A 219 -1.47 7.94 7.19
N ILE A 220 -0.17 8.21 7.19
CA ILE A 220 0.64 8.38 5.96
C ILE A 220 1.66 7.24 5.85
N ALA A 221 1.68 6.58 4.71
CA ALA A 221 2.69 5.61 4.35
C ALA A 221 3.73 6.24 3.43
N TRP A 222 4.84 6.65 4.04
CA TRP A 222 5.93 7.34 3.35
C TRP A 222 6.74 6.35 2.52
N GLY A 223 6.81 6.59 1.20
CA GLY A 223 7.74 5.91 0.31
C GLY A 223 9.16 6.44 0.50
N ILE A 224 9.86 5.95 1.53
CA ILE A 224 11.16 6.44 1.98
C ILE A 224 12.28 6.10 0.99
N VAL A 225 12.22 4.90 0.40
CA VAL A 225 13.25 4.38 -0.51
C VAL A 225 12.70 4.26 -1.92
N ASP A 226 13.32 4.92 -2.90
CA ASP A 226 12.94 4.81 -4.32
C ASP A 226 13.10 3.35 -4.79
N ALA A 227 11.99 2.69 -5.14
CA ALA A 227 11.99 1.29 -5.61
C ALA A 227 12.81 1.08 -6.90
N ARG A 228 13.18 2.15 -7.61
CA ARG A 228 13.98 2.12 -8.84
C ARG A 228 15.47 2.35 -8.60
N ARG A 229 15.90 2.57 -7.36
CA ARG A 229 17.30 2.78 -7.00
C ARG A 229 17.69 1.83 -5.87
N PRO A 230 19.00 1.53 -5.69
CA PRO A 230 19.45 0.86 -4.48
C PRO A 230 19.09 1.65 -3.23
N ALA A 231 18.95 0.95 -2.10
CA ALA A 231 18.75 1.59 -0.80
C ALA A 231 19.88 2.59 -0.49
N PRO A 232 19.59 3.74 0.13
CA PRO A 232 20.62 4.69 0.52
C PRO A 232 21.63 4.07 1.49
N ARG A 233 22.89 4.53 1.44
CA ARG A 233 23.94 4.04 2.36
C ARG A 233 23.82 4.60 3.78
N ALA A 234 23.23 5.78 3.93
CA ALA A 234 23.10 6.50 5.19
C ALA A 234 21.63 6.89 5.42
N ARG A 235 21.19 6.86 6.68
CA ARG A 235 19.80 7.14 7.06
C ARG A 235 19.60 8.60 7.47
N GLU A 236 20.63 9.21 8.03
CA GLU A 236 20.61 10.54 8.62
C GLU A 236 20.08 11.62 7.67
N PRO A 237 20.50 11.70 6.39
CA PRO A 237 19.96 12.69 5.46
C PRO A 237 18.48 12.44 5.13
N VAL A 238 18.07 11.18 5.09
CA VAL A 238 16.68 10.80 4.79
C VAL A 238 15.77 11.08 5.99
N LEU A 239 16.27 10.83 7.21
CA LEU A 239 15.57 11.16 8.46
C LEU A 239 15.38 12.66 8.61
N ALA A 240 16.38 13.47 8.30
CA ALA A 240 16.26 14.93 8.32
C ALA A 240 15.15 15.40 7.37
N ARG A 241 15.15 14.94 6.12
CA ARG A 241 14.11 15.27 5.12
C ARG A 241 12.71 14.82 5.55
N TRP A 242 12.59 13.63 6.14
CA TRP A 242 11.31 13.15 6.67
C TRP A 242 10.84 14.01 7.86
N ARG A 243 11.72 14.39 8.79
CA ARG A 243 11.36 15.25 9.93
C ARG A 243 10.82 16.60 9.45
N ASP A 244 11.47 17.20 8.46
CA ASP A 244 11.04 18.49 7.92
C ASP A 244 9.66 18.37 7.25
N ALA A 245 9.45 17.33 6.44
CA ALA A 245 8.16 17.07 5.80
C ALA A 245 7.05 16.68 6.80
N ALA A 246 7.40 15.97 7.86
CA ALA A 246 6.46 15.47 8.85
C ALA A 246 6.21 16.44 10.02
N ALA A 247 6.88 17.60 10.06
CA ALA A 247 6.71 18.61 11.09
C ALA A 247 5.26 19.13 11.21
N ALA A 248 4.49 19.07 10.11
CA ALA A 248 3.07 19.40 10.12
C ALA A 248 2.19 18.45 10.97
N PHE A 249 2.71 17.27 11.35
CA PHE A 249 1.99 16.29 12.17
C PHE A 249 2.22 16.44 13.67
N GLY A 250 2.97 17.46 14.10
CA GLY A 250 3.28 17.70 15.50
C GLY A 250 4.73 17.35 15.83
N THR A 251 4.94 16.75 17.00
CA THR A 251 6.28 16.29 17.38
C THR A 251 6.74 15.15 16.46
N PRO A 252 8.05 14.85 16.38
CA PRO A 252 8.52 13.66 15.68
C PRO A 252 7.83 12.37 16.13
N GLY A 253 7.39 12.32 17.39
CA GLY A 253 6.62 11.19 17.92
C GLY A 253 5.20 11.11 17.42
N ASP A 254 4.49 12.24 17.37
CA ASP A 254 3.15 12.31 16.77
C ASP A 254 3.20 11.92 15.28
N ALA A 255 4.21 12.42 14.57
CA ALA A 255 4.48 12.07 13.19
C ALA A 255 4.74 10.57 13.02
N ALA A 256 5.64 9.98 13.82
CA ALA A 256 5.96 8.56 13.76
C ALA A 256 4.74 7.69 14.11
N ALA A 257 3.93 8.07 15.11
CA ALA A 257 2.72 7.37 15.50
C ALA A 257 1.69 7.27 14.37
N ARG A 258 1.65 8.28 13.50
CA ARG A 258 0.78 8.37 12.31
C ARG A 258 1.44 7.89 11.01
N SER A 259 2.64 7.31 11.09
CA SER A 259 3.42 6.92 9.91
C SER A 259 3.52 5.41 9.71
N LEU A 260 3.49 5.00 8.45
CA LEU A 260 4.08 3.77 7.96
C LEU A 260 5.29 4.10 7.09
N PHE A 261 6.25 3.19 7.03
CA PHE A 261 7.43 3.34 6.19
C PHE A 261 7.47 2.22 5.15
N THR A 262 7.67 2.62 3.90
CA THR A 262 7.57 1.75 2.72
C THR A 262 8.67 2.10 1.71
N ALA A 263 8.95 1.19 0.77
CA ALA A 263 9.55 1.61 -0.49
C ALA A 263 8.51 2.39 -1.32
N SER A 264 8.95 3.23 -2.26
CA SER A 264 8.06 4.10 -3.04
C SER A 264 7.10 3.36 -3.97
N CYS A 265 7.39 2.10 -4.30
CA CYS A 265 6.58 1.22 -5.14
C CYS A 265 6.89 -0.25 -4.78
N GLY A 266 6.28 -1.20 -5.47
CA GLY A 266 6.65 -2.61 -5.41
C GLY A 266 8.08 -2.87 -5.89
N LEU A 267 8.72 -3.90 -5.33
CA LEU A 267 10.12 -4.26 -5.57
C LEU A 267 10.30 -5.36 -6.61
N ALA A 268 9.27 -5.70 -7.39
CA ALA A 268 9.36 -6.71 -8.45
C ALA A 268 10.40 -6.37 -9.54
N GLY A 269 10.84 -5.12 -9.65
CA GLY A 269 11.94 -4.71 -10.52
C GLY A 269 13.35 -4.99 -9.97
N ARG A 270 13.50 -5.31 -8.69
CA ARG A 270 14.79 -5.49 -7.97
C ARG A 270 15.24 -6.95 -7.89
N SER A 271 16.45 -7.24 -7.46
CA SER A 271 16.84 -8.58 -6.99
C SER A 271 16.26 -8.87 -5.60
N GLU A 272 16.21 -10.14 -5.20
CA GLU A 272 15.83 -10.51 -3.82
C GLU A 272 16.79 -9.89 -2.79
N THR A 273 18.09 -9.81 -3.10
CA THR A 273 19.09 -9.14 -2.26
C THR A 273 18.81 -7.66 -2.10
N GLU A 274 18.54 -6.94 -3.19
CA GLU A 274 18.16 -5.52 -3.12
C GLU A 274 16.85 -5.34 -2.32
N ALA A 275 15.88 -6.25 -2.44
CA ALA A 275 14.67 -6.16 -1.63
C ALA A 275 14.95 -6.33 -0.12
N GLU A 276 15.86 -7.21 0.25
CA GLU A 276 16.35 -7.38 1.64
C GLU A 276 17.05 -6.10 2.13
N GLU A 277 17.89 -5.47 1.30
CA GLU A 277 18.57 -4.20 1.62
C GLU A 277 17.58 -3.04 1.81
N HIS A 278 16.55 -2.94 0.96
CA HIS A 278 15.50 -1.93 1.09
C HIS A 278 14.76 -2.06 2.42
N PHE A 279 14.33 -3.27 2.79
CA PHE A 279 13.61 -3.46 4.05
C PHE A 279 14.52 -3.31 5.27
N ALA A 280 15.78 -3.76 5.20
CA ALA A 280 16.75 -3.50 6.28
C ALA A 280 16.96 -1.99 6.51
N PHE A 281 17.03 -1.20 5.43
CA PHE A 281 17.09 0.26 5.54
C PHE A 281 15.83 0.82 6.21
N LEU A 282 14.65 0.38 5.78
CA LEU A 282 13.36 0.83 6.32
C LEU A 282 13.20 0.47 7.81
N GLU A 283 13.64 -0.71 8.24
CA GLU A 283 13.60 -1.14 9.64
C GLU A 283 14.49 -0.27 10.54
N GLY A 284 15.71 0.01 10.08
CA GLY A 284 16.61 0.95 10.76
C GLY A 284 16.02 2.36 10.81
N PHE A 285 15.50 2.83 9.68
CA PHE A 285 14.84 4.14 9.57
C PHE A 285 13.65 4.26 10.52
N ALA A 286 12.78 3.25 10.54
CA ALA A 286 11.60 3.20 11.41
C ALA A 286 11.99 3.25 12.89
N THR A 287 13.03 2.51 13.27
CA THR A 287 13.54 2.49 14.65
C THR A 287 14.05 3.87 15.06
N GLU A 288 14.85 4.52 14.21
CA GLU A 288 15.38 5.87 14.48
C GLU A 288 14.25 6.92 14.49
N ALA A 289 13.32 6.86 13.54
CA ALA A 289 12.16 7.76 13.48
C ALA A 289 11.28 7.68 14.74
N VAL A 290 11.04 6.46 15.27
CA VAL A 290 10.29 6.24 16.51
C VAL A 290 11.10 6.60 17.75
N THR A 291 12.44 6.48 17.73
CA THR A 291 13.28 6.86 18.89
C THR A 291 13.41 8.37 19.04
N LEU A 292 13.20 9.12 17.96
CA LEU A 292 13.10 10.59 17.98
C LEU A 292 11.77 11.09 18.57
N ALA A 293 10.80 10.19 18.81
CA ALA A 293 9.51 10.43 19.44
C ALA A 293 9.63 10.66 20.96
#